data_AF-A0A6N7H0B8-F1
#
_entry.id   AF-A0A6N7H0B8-F1
#
_cell.length_a   1.000
_cell.length_b   1.000
_cell.length_c   1.000
_cell.angle_alpha   90.00
_cell.angle_beta   90.00
_cell.angle_gamma   90.00
#
_symmetry.space_group_name_H-M   'P 1'
#
loop_
_entity.id
_entity.type
_entity.pdbx_description
1 polymer ?
#
loop_
_entity_poly.entity_id
_entity_poly.type
_entity_poly.pdbx_seq_one_letter_code
_entity_poly.pdbx_strand_id
1 'polypeptide(L)'
;MEDVETAFDRMRTKYPEADWVQRPSTRPFAGITANDPDGNVFDISQKDMKNRHAAYVQNTGVQQPRCITHVAMRTMRPDEMARFYVDVFELAEQNAGAGDPNHYLSDGKVTLVVMPWRIKNYLGQSILPTGMDHIGFTVEDMQAFKNDVDELIDRNPVMNTPPVGRGAEGQARLDLLKQQCPIAEHFLSDPDYTMLAVRERH
;
A
#
# COMPACT_ATOMS: atom_id res chain seq x y z
N MET A 1 11.22 -10.42 -4.78
CA MET A 1 12.57 -10.00 -5.23
C MET A 1 13.41 -11.20 -5.66
N GLU A 2 14.57 -10.96 -6.29
CA GLU A 2 15.46 -12.01 -6.80
C GLU A 2 16.51 -12.44 -5.78
N ASP A 3 17.08 -11.49 -5.05
CA ASP A 3 18.11 -11.72 -4.02
C ASP A 3 17.75 -10.99 -2.71
N VAL A 4 17.44 -11.75 -1.67
CA VAL A 4 17.12 -11.21 -0.33
C VAL A 4 18.37 -10.91 0.50
N GLU A 5 19.49 -11.58 0.23
CA GLU A 5 20.71 -11.40 1.03
C GLU A 5 21.33 -10.03 0.78
N THR A 6 21.34 -9.57 -0.48
CA THR A 6 21.73 -8.19 -0.81
C THR A 6 20.87 -7.16 -0.06
N ALA A 7 19.56 -7.39 0.04
CA ALA A 7 18.67 -6.49 0.78
C ALA A 7 18.97 -6.51 2.29
N PHE A 8 19.18 -7.70 2.86
CA PHE A 8 19.54 -7.86 4.28
C PHE A 8 20.88 -7.23 4.63
N ASP A 9 21.86 -7.34 3.76
CA ASP A 9 23.17 -6.69 3.96
C ASP A 9 23.02 -5.17 3.96
N ARG A 10 22.21 -4.61 3.06
CA ARG A 10 21.91 -3.16 3.03
C ARG A 10 21.17 -2.72 4.28
N MET A 11 20.15 -3.47 4.72
CA MET A 11 19.47 -3.20 6.00
C MET A 11 20.45 -3.19 7.16
N ARG A 12 21.25 -4.25 7.32
CA ARG A 12 22.20 -4.41 8.44
C ARG A 12 23.29 -3.32 8.47
N THR A 13 23.75 -2.88 7.30
CA THR A 13 24.91 -1.96 7.20
C THR A 13 24.50 -0.49 7.19
N LYS A 14 23.33 -0.14 6.65
CA LYS A 14 22.90 1.25 6.48
C LYS A 14 21.73 1.67 7.37
N TYR A 15 20.88 0.72 7.79
CA TYR A 15 19.60 1.00 8.44
C TYR A 15 19.44 0.20 9.74
N PRO A 16 20.16 0.57 10.82
CA PRO A 16 20.17 -0.18 12.07
C PRO A 16 18.83 -0.23 12.81
N GLU A 17 17.86 0.63 12.44
CA GLU A 17 16.49 0.63 12.97
C GLU A 17 15.58 -0.39 12.27
N ALA A 18 16.00 -0.89 11.10
CA ALA A 18 15.28 -1.90 10.33
C ALA A 18 15.84 -3.30 10.63
N ASP A 19 14.96 -4.27 10.84
CA ASP A 19 15.36 -5.65 11.12
C ASP A 19 14.49 -6.65 10.33
N TRP A 20 14.88 -7.91 10.33
CA TRP A 20 14.16 -8.98 9.67
C TRP A 20 14.23 -10.29 10.44
N VAL A 21 13.21 -11.13 10.25
CA VAL A 21 13.13 -12.45 10.86
C VAL A 21 12.71 -13.50 9.85
N GLN A 22 13.40 -14.63 9.86
CA GLN A 22 12.94 -15.82 9.17
C GLN A 22 11.74 -16.40 9.94
N ARG A 23 10.61 -16.54 9.24
CA ARG A 23 9.37 -17.07 9.81
C ARG A 23 9.40 -18.61 9.78
N PRO A 24 8.79 -19.29 10.77
CA PRO A 24 8.71 -20.76 10.78
C PRO A 24 8.09 -21.31 9.49
N SER A 25 8.57 -22.47 9.03
CA SER A 25 8.15 -23.07 7.75
C SER A 25 6.69 -23.49 7.68
N THR A 26 5.99 -23.47 8.81
CA THR A 26 4.57 -23.85 8.95
C THR A 26 3.61 -22.71 8.57
N ARG A 27 4.09 -21.47 8.41
CA ARG A 27 3.27 -20.33 7.98
C ARG A 27 3.30 -20.21 6.44
N PRO A 28 2.13 -20.19 5.78
CA PRO A 28 2.08 -19.96 4.34
C PRO A 28 2.45 -18.51 3.96
N PHE A 29 2.75 -18.30 2.66
CA PHE A 29 2.85 -17.01 1.95
C PHE A 29 4.18 -16.27 1.98
N ALA A 30 4.75 -15.99 3.17
CA ALA A 30 5.99 -15.26 3.33
C ALA A 30 6.90 -15.93 4.38
N GLY A 31 8.07 -16.37 3.95
CA GLY A 31 9.04 -16.96 4.88
C GLY A 31 9.91 -15.93 5.60
N ILE A 32 9.81 -14.64 5.25
CA ILE A 32 10.59 -13.55 5.84
C ILE A 32 9.62 -12.41 6.14
N THR A 33 9.69 -11.89 7.37
CA THR A 33 9.03 -10.65 7.79
C THR A 33 10.11 -9.64 8.16
N ALA A 34 9.94 -8.38 7.76
CA ALA A 34 10.86 -7.29 8.04
C ALA A 34 10.11 -6.05 8.50
N ASN A 35 10.83 -5.09 9.08
CA ASN A 35 10.32 -3.75 9.34
C ASN A 35 11.19 -2.68 8.68
N ASP A 36 10.58 -1.54 8.40
CA ASP A 36 11.29 -0.32 8.01
C ASP A 36 11.77 0.47 9.25
N PRO A 37 12.53 1.58 9.09
CA PRO A 37 13.03 2.38 10.22
C PRO A 37 11.95 2.96 11.14
N ASP A 38 10.70 3.10 10.68
CA ASP A 38 9.57 3.55 11.50
C ASP A 38 8.81 2.38 12.16
N GLY A 39 9.24 1.15 11.91
CA GLY A 39 8.64 -0.07 12.46
C GLY A 39 7.45 -0.59 11.67
N ASN A 40 7.18 -0.08 10.45
CA ASN A 40 6.10 -0.64 9.63
C ASN A 40 6.52 -2.02 9.13
N VAL A 41 5.66 -3.00 9.38
CA VAL A 41 5.94 -4.40 9.08
C VAL A 41 5.50 -4.74 7.66
N PHE A 42 6.37 -5.45 6.94
CA PHE A 42 6.06 -5.99 5.63
C PHE A 42 6.72 -7.35 5.44
N ASP A 43 6.19 -8.11 4.49
CA ASP A 43 6.66 -9.45 4.20
C ASP A 43 7.49 -9.46 2.90
N ILE A 44 8.60 -10.18 2.91
CA ILE A 44 9.48 -10.34 1.76
C ILE A 44 9.27 -11.74 1.16
N SER A 45 8.98 -11.77 -0.14
CA SER A 45 8.90 -13.00 -0.92
C SER A 45 10.00 -13.06 -1.99
N GLN A 46 10.76 -14.15 -1.99
CA GLN A 46 11.72 -14.50 -3.04
C GLN A 46 11.16 -15.60 -3.95
N LYS A 47 11.55 -15.59 -5.24
CA LYS A 47 11.01 -16.51 -6.25
C LYS A 47 11.09 -17.99 -5.84
N ASP A 48 12.20 -18.40 -5.21
CA ASP A 48 12.51 -19.81 -4.88
C ASP A 48 12.18 -20.22 -3.43
N MET A 49 11.34 -19.44 -2.73
CA MET A 49 10.98 -19.79 -1.34
C MET A 49 10.12 -21.04 -1.26
N LYS A 50 10.59 -22.02 -0.48
CA LYS A 50 9.96 -23.34 -0.26
C LYS A 50 8.55 -23.29 0.34
N ASN A 51 8.10 -22.17 0.91
CA ASN A 51 6.77 -22.07 1.54
C ASN A 51 5.72 -21.36 0.66
N ARG A 52 5.98 -21.15 -0.65
CA ARG A 52 5.00 -20.55 -1.58
C ARG A 52 3.86 -21.50 -2.01
N HIS A 53 3.81 -22.73 -1.51
CA HIS A 53 2.97 -23.77 -2.11
C HIS A 53 1.46 -23.69 -1.82
N ALA A 54 1.00 -22.86 -0.89
CA ALA A 54 -0.38 -22.96 -0.39
C ALA A 54 -1.45 -22.14 -1.13
N ALA A 55 -1.10 -21.05 -1.85
CA ALA A 55 -2.12 -20.24 -2.56
C ALA A 55 -1.63 -19.40 -3.75
N TYR A 56 -0.35 -19.47 -4.14
CA TYR A 56 0.05 -18.80 -5.38
C TYR A 56 -0.40 -19.66 -6.55
N VAL A 57 -1.48 -19.24 -7.24
CA VAL A 57 -1.67 -19.61 -8.65
C VAL A 57 -0.35 -19.26 -9.35
N GLN A 58 0.13 -20.14 -10.22
CA GLN A 58 1.36 -19.89 -10.97
C GLN A 58 1.29 -18.49 -11.57
N ASN A 59 2.17 -17.59 -11.11
CA ASN A 59 2.20 -16.22 -11.59
C ASN A 59 2.70 -16.26 -13.04
N THR A 60 1.78 -16.13 -13.99
CA THR A 60 2.07 -16.13 -15.43
C THR A 60 2.76 -14.85 -15.90
N GLY A 61 2.95 -13.88 -15.01
CA GLY A 61 3.47 -12.55 -15.31
C GLY A 61 2.41 -11.58 -15.85
N VAL A 62 1.21 -12.09 -16.18
CA VAL A 62 0.10 -11.28 -16.71
C VAL A 62 -0.55 -10.50 -15.58
N GLN A 63 -0.56 -9.17 -15.72
CA GLN A 63 -1.28 -8.28 -14.81
C GLN A 63 -2.79 -8.49 -15.01
N GLN A 64 -3.54 -8.65 -13.92
CA GLN A 64 -4.99 -8.69 -13.98
C GLN A 64 -5.55 -7.33 -14.40
N PRO A 65 -6.69 -7.27 -15.13
CA PRO A 65 -7.33 -6.01 -15.52
C PRO A 65 -7.54 -5.09 -14.31
N ARG A 66 -8.15 -5.64 -13.25
CA ARG A 66 -8.22 -5.05 -11.93
C ARG A 66 -6.94 -5.33 -11.15
N CYS A 67 -6.20 -4.30 -10.78
CA CYS A 67 -4.93 -4.47 -10.05
C CYS A 67 -4.60 -3.31 -9.12
N ILE A 68 -3.79 -3.63 -8.10
CA ILE A 68 -3.16 -2.62 -7.24
C ILE A 68 -2.15 -1.84 -8.08
N THR A 69 -2.19 -0.52 -7.94
CA THR A 69 -1.25 0.40 -8.61
C THR A 69 -0.33 1.10 -7.63
N HIS A 70 -0.81 1.34 -6.41
CA HIS A 70 0.02 1.92 -5.37
C HIS A 70 -0.41 1.51 -3.99
N VAL A 71 0.54 1.59 -3.07
CA VAL A 71 0.31 1.55 -1.62
C VAL A 71 0.88 2.84 -1.07
N ALA A 72 0.12 3.52 -0.23
CA ALA A 72 0.52 4.80 0.33
C ALA A 72 0.74 4.69 1.83
N MET A 73 1.76 5.36 2.33
CA MET A 73 2.09 5.41 3.75
C MET A 73 2.43 6.83 4.20
N ARG A 74 2.29 7.09 5.50
CA ARG A 74 2.68 8.33 6.16
C ARG A 74 3.80 8.13 7.15
N THR A 75 4.73 9.06 7.16
CA THR A 75 5.88 9.05 8.06
C THR A 75 6.24 10.48 8.49
N MET A 76 6.87 10.61 9.65
CA MET A 76 7.50 11.86 10.09
C MET A 76 8.81 12.15 9.34
N ARG A 77 9.38 11.16 8.64
CA ARG A 77 10.72 11.18 8.02
C ARG A 77 10.67 10.77 6.54
N PRO A 78 9.89 11.45 5.66
CA PRO A 78 9.63 11.01 4.29
C PRO A 78 10.89 10.79 3.45
N ASP A 79 11.89 11.67 3.56
CA ASP A 79 13.15 11.55 2.80
C ASP A 79 13.99 10.34 3.23
N GLU A 80 14.04 10.05 4.53
CA GLU A 80 14.79 8.91 5.08
C GLU A 80 14.10 7.59 4.69
N MET A 81 12.78 7.56 4.82
CA MET A 81 11.95 6.44 4.41
C MET A 81 12.07 6.17 2.90
N ALA A 82 12.06 7.21 2.08
CA ALA A 82 12.23 7.04 0.65
C ALA A 82 13.59 6.41 0.31
N ARG A 83 14.67 6.93 0.91
CA ARG A 83 16.03 6.37 0.75
C ARG A 83 16.12 4.92 1.19
N PHE A 84 15.46 4.54 2.29
CA PHE A 84 15.42 3.16 2.75
C PHE A 84 14.88 2.23 1.66
N TYR A 85 13.71 2.54 1.10
CA TYR A 85 13.09 1.68 0.08
C TYR A 85 13.87 1.68 -1.25
N VAL A 86 14.47 2.80 -1.63
CA VAL A 86 15.37 2.88 -2.80
C VAL A 86 16.62 2.04 -2.58
N ASP A 87 17.29 2.19 -1.44
CA ASP A 87 18.52 1.44 -1.16
C ASP A 87 18.26 -0.06 -1.01
N VAL A 88 17.27 -0.46 -0.21
CA VAL A 88 17.06 -1.86 0.17
C VAL A 88 16.38 -2.65 -0.95
N PHE A 89 15.42 -2.04 -1.66
CA PHE A 89 14.61 -2.73 -2.68
C PHE A 89 14.83 -2.23 -4.10
N GLU A 90 15.72 -1.25 -4.31
CA GLU A 90 16.06 -0.71 -5.63
C GLU A 90 14.84 -0.16 -6.37
N LEU A 91 13.85 0.33 -5.62
CA LEU A 91 12.70 0.99 -6.22
C LEU A 91 13.15 2.25 -6.95
N ALA A 92 12.65 2.44 -8.17
CA ALA A 92 12.97 3.60 -8.98
C ALA A 92 12.17 4.82 -8.49
N GLU A 93 12.88 5.91 -8.20
CA GLU A 93 12.26 7.20 -7.92
C GLU A 93 11.55 7.75 -9.16
N GLN A 94 10.33 8.26 -8.95
CA GLN A 94 9.55 8.96 -9.96
C GLN A 94 9.42 10.44 -9.57
N ASN A 95 9.37 11.32 -10.58
CA ASN A 95 9.25 12.75 -10.35
C ASN A 95 7.89 13.08 -9.73
N ALA A 96 7.93 13.79 -8.59
CA ALA A 96 6.76 14.42 -8.02
C ALA A 96 6.40 15.71 -8.78
N GLY A 97 5.14 16.13 -8.67
CA GLY A 97 4.71 17.43 -9.19
C GLY A 97 5.39 18.60 -8.47
N ALA A 98 5.39 19.79 -9.08
CA ALA A 98 5.96 20.97 -8.44
C ALA A 98 5.24 21.28 -7.11
N GLY A 99 6.01 21.32 -6.01
CA GLY A 99 5.47 21.59 -4.66
C GLY A 99 4.82 20.39 -3.97
N ASP A 100 4.81 19.22 -4.61
CA ASP A 100 4.37 17.98 -4.00
C ASP A 100 5.45 17.46 -3.03
N PRO A 101 5.13 17.29 -1.73
CA PRO A 101 6.10 16.85 -0.72
C PRO A 101 6.25 15.33 -0.63
N ASN A 102 5.56 14.55 -1.47
CA ASN A 102 5.58 13.09 -1.44
C ASN A 102 6.75 12.51 -2.26
N HIS A 103 7.18 11.31 -1.90
CA HIS A 103 8.08 10.49 -2.71
C HIS A 103 7.32 9.34 -3.37
N TYR A 104 7.65 9.07 -4.63
CA TYR A 104 7.01 8.03 -5.45
C TYR A 104 8.06 7.02 -5.88
N LEU A 105 7.97 5.79 -5.38
CA LEU A 105 8.98 4.75 -5.59
C LEU A 105 8.36 3.54 -6.26
N SER A 106 8.84 3.12 -7.42
CA SER A 106 8.19 2.05 -8.18
C SER A 106 9.11 0.90 -8.57
N ASP A 107 8.57 -0.31 -8.56
CA ASP A 107 9.19 -1.51 -9.16
C ASP A 107 8.83 -1.68 -10.65
N GLY A 108 8.17 -0.67 -11.25
CA GLY A 108 7.63 -0.70 -12.60
C GLY A 108 6.20 -1.27 -12.72
N LYS A 109 5.62 -1.78 -11.63
CA LYS A 109 4.24 -2.29 -11.58
C LYS A 109 3.40 -1.60 -10.52
N VAL A 110 3.93 -1.52 -9.30
CA VAL A 110 3.32 -0.88 -8.14
C VAL A 110 4.20 0.28 -7.71
N THR A 111 3.56 1.34 -7.20
CA THR A 111 4.24 2.51 -6.62
C THR A 111 4.02 2.54 -5.11
N LEU A 112 5.09 2.60 -4.33
CA LEU A 112 5.02 3.01 -2.94
C LEU A 112 5.02 4.54 -2.88
N VAL A 113 3.97 5.11 -2.28
CA VAL A 113 3.86 6.56 -2.07
C VAL A 113 4.19 6.87 -0.62
N VAL A 114 5.33 7.52 -0.39
CA VAL A 114 5.79 7.92 0.95
C VAL A 114 5.40 9.38 1.17
N MET A 115 4.44 9.60 2.06
CA MET A 115 3.86 10.92 2.31
C MET A 115 4.29 11.47 3.68
N PRO A 116 4.42 12.79 3.83
CA PRO A 116 4.62 13.38 5.14
C PRO A 116 3.36 13.23 6.00
N TRP A 117 3.56 12.78 7.23
CA TRP A 117 2.54 12.84 8.28
C TRP A 117 2.47 14.25 8.85
N ARG A 118 1.26 14.80 9.00
CA ARG A 118 1.02 16.10 9.64
C ARG A 118 -0.28 16.04 10.41
N ILE A 119 -0.26 16.41 11.68
CA ILE A 119 -1.46 16.45 12.53
C ILE A 119 -2.59 17.29 11.92
N LYS A 120 -2.23 18.37 11.19
CA LYS A 120 -3.18 19.26 10.52
C LYS A 120 -4.00 18.59 9.42
N ASN A 121 -3.54 17.47 8.86
CA ASN A 121 -4.28 16.72 7.86
C ASN A 121 -5.58 16.12 8.44
N TYR A 122 -5.61 15.89 9.76
CA TYR A 122 -6.73 15.23 10.45
C TYR A 122 -7.72 16.23 11.06
N LEU A 123 -7.68 17.50 10.66
CA LEU A 123 -8.68 18.47 11.12
C LEU A 123 -10.09 18.01 10.68
N GLY A 124 -10.99 17.86 11.65
CA GLY A 124 -12.36 17.43 11.39
C GLY A 124 -12.56 15.92 11.28
N GLN A 125 -11.53 15.11 11.56
CA GLN A 125 -11.62 13.64 11.55
C GLN A 125 -10.75 13.01 12.62
N SER A 126 -10.92 11.71 12.85
CA SER A 126 -10.04 10.91 13.70
C SER A 126 -8.58 10.99 13.22
N ILE A 127 -7.65 11.10 14.16
CA ILE A 127 -6.21 11.12 13.89
C ILE A 127 -5.74 9.69 13.63
N LEU A 128 -5.14 9.46 12.47
CA LEU A 128 -4.46 8.20 12.17
C LEU A 128 -2.97 8.31 12.50
N PRO A 129 -2.34 7.26 13.03
CA PRO A 129 -0.91 7.23 13.27
C PRO A 129 -0.12 7.23 11.95
N THR A 130 1.20 7.27 12.05
CA THR A 130 2.10 6.93 10.93
C THR A 130 1.88 5.47 10.49
N GLY A 131 2.31 5.16 9.28
CA GLY A 131 2.16 3.84 8.65
C GLY A 131 1.24 3.86 7.44
N MET A 132 0.55 2.76 7.17
CA MET A 132 -0.31 2.60 6.00
C MET A 132 -1.46 3.63 5.99
N ASP A 133 -1.72 4.22 4.84
CA ASP A 133 -2.73 5.27 4.65
C ASP A 133 -3.86 4.82 3.73
N HIS A 134 -3.52 4.41 2.50
CA HIS A 134 -4.49 3.89 1.54
C HIS A 134 -3.86 2.96 0.50
N ILE A 135 -4.71 2.24 -0.23
CA ILE A 135 -4.33 1.38 -1.35
C ILE A 135 -5.05 1.87 -2.61
N GLY A 136 -4.28 2.00 -3.69
CA GLY A 136 -4.78 2.42 -4.99
C GLY A 136 -5.04 1.27 -5.94
N PHE A 137 -6.21 1.27 -6.58
CA PHE A 137 -6.60 0.29 -7.59
C PHE A 137 -6.86 0.95 -8.94
N THR A 138 -6.53 0.22 -10.01
CA THR A 138 -7.07 0.47 -11.34
C THR A 138 -8.05 -0.64 -11.69
N VAL A 139 -9.21 -0.26 -12.20
CA VAL A 139 -10.26 -1.17 -12.68
C VAL A 139 -10.48 -0.97 -14.17
N GLU A 140 -10.97 -2.01 -14.83
CA GLU A 140 -11.34 -2.01 -16.24
C GLU A 140 -12.59 -1.18 -16.55
N ASP A 141 -13.56 -1.17 -15.64
CA ASP A 141 -14.82 -0.43 -15.75
C ASP A 141 -15.34 -0.14 -14.33
N MET A 142 -15.63 1.13 -14.06
CA MET A 142 -16.02 1.61 -12.74
C MET A 142 -17.42 1.13 -12.35
N GLN A 143 -18.33 0.99 -13.32
CA GLN A 143 -19.69 0.54 -13.04
C GLN A 143 -19.71 -0.96 -12.73
N ALA A 144 -18.99 -1.76 -13.51
CA ALA A 144 -18.81 -3.20 -13.26
C ALA A 144 -18.14 -3.43 -11.90
N PHE A 145 -17.10 -2.66 -11.56
CA PHE A 145 -16.48 -2.71 -10.24
C PHE A 145 -17.49 -2.46 -9.11
N LYS A 146 -18.32 -1.41 -9.21
CA LYS A 146 -19.35 -1.12 -8.19
C LYS A 146 -20.38 -2.24 -8.07
N ASN A 147 -20.82 -2.79 -9.18
CA ASN A 147 -21.75 -3.93 -9.18
C ASN A 147 -21.13 -5.17 -8.50
N ASP A 148 -19.85 -5.45 -8.74
CA ASP A 148 -19.13 -6.55 -8.08
C ASP A 148 -19.01 -6.33 -6.56
N VAL A 149 -18.80 -5.08 -6.13
CA VAL A 149 -18.76 -4.71 -4.70
C VAL A 149 -20.13 -4.92 -4.05
N ASP A 150 -21.21 -4.51 -4.72
CA ASP A 150 -22.57 -4.73 -4.22
C ASP A 150 -22.88 -6.24 -4.11
N GLU A 151 -22.53 -7.03 -5.13
CA GLU A 151 -22.70 -8.49 -5.09
C GLU A 151 -21.87 -9.14 -3.97
N LEU A 152 -20.65 -8.66 -3.73
CA LEU A 152 -19.81 -9.11 -2.63
C LEU A 152 -20.46 -8.83 -1.27
N ILE A 153 -21.07 -7.65 -1.10
CA ILE A 153 -21.80 -7.25 0.11
C ILE A 153 -23.01 -8.15 0.32
N ASP A 154 -23.78 -8.43 -0.73
CA ASP A 154 -24.96 -9.31 -0.66
C ASP A 154 -24.58 -10.72 -0.21
N ARG A 155 -23.44 -11.23 -0.69
CA ARG A 155 -22.92 -12.56 -0.32
C ARG A 155 -22.27 -12.58 1.06
N ASN A 156 -21.67 -11.48 1.49
CA ASN A 156 -20.98 -11.35 2.77
C ASN A 156 -21.22 -9.97 3.39
N PRO A 157 -22.21 -9.83 4.28
CA PRO A 157 -22.55 -8.56 4.92
C PRO A 157 -21.42 -7.91 5.73
N VAL A 158 -20.38 -8.65 6.12
CA VAL A 158 -19.17 -8.07 6.76
C VAL A 158 -18.43 -7.11 5.84
N MET A 159 -18.59 -7.28 4.52
CA MET A 159 -18.01 -6.40 3.51
C MET A 159 -18.78 -5.07 3.36
N ASN A 160 -19.93 -4.91 4.04
CA ASN A 160 -20.72 -3.69 4.01
C ASN A 160 -20.15 -2.63 4.95
N THR A 161 -19.18 -1.88 4.45
CA THR A 161 -18.48 -0.86 5.23
C THR A 161 -19.22 0.47 5.20
N PRO A 162 -19.12 1.30 6.26
CA PRO A 162 -19.72 2.63 6.24
C PRO A 162 -19.22 3.44 5.04
N PRO A 163 -20.11 4.07 4.25
CA PRO A 163 -19.70 4.85 3.09
C PRO A 163 -18.70 5.94 3.46
N VAL A 164 -17.59 6.00 2.72
CA VAL A 164 -16.63 7.11 2.83
C VAL A 164 -17.33 8.40 2.41
N GLY A 165 -17.15 9.48 3.17
CA GLY A 165 -17.85 10.75 2.94
C GLY A 165 -19.13 10.96 3.74
N ARG A 166 -19.63 9.95 4.47
CA ARG A 166 -20.87 10.11 5.25
C ARG A 166 -20.65 10.95 6.51
N GLY A 167 -21.43 12.02 6.66
CA GLY A 167 -21.34 12.93 7.80
C GLY A 167 -20.11 13.84 7.76
N ALA A 168 -19.98 14.75 8.72
CA ALA A 168 -18.93 15.76 8.71
C ALA A 168 -17.51 15.15 8.79
N GLU A 169 -17.31 14.16 9.65
CA GLU A 169 -16.02 13.45 9.76
C GLU A 169 -15.71 12.62 8.51
N GLY A 170 -16.70 11.87 7.98
CA GLY A 170 -16.52 11.12 6.75
C GLY A 170 -16.17 12.00 5.57
N GLN A 171 -16.78 13.19 5.49
CA GLN A 171 -16.48 14.18 4.44
C GLN A 171 -15.05 14.72 4.56
N ALA A 172 -14.59 15.07 5.77
CA ALA A 172 -13.22 15.51 5.98
C ALA A 172 -12.19 14.44 5.57
N ARG A 173 -12.50 13.16 5.84
CA ARG A 173 -11.68 12.02 5.41
C ARG A 173 -11.65 11.87 3.88
N LEU A 174 -12.81 11.97 3.23
CA LEU A 174 -12.92 11.92 1.77
C LEU A 174 -12.17 13.07 1.10
N ASP A 175 -12.28 14.28 1.62
CA ASP A 175 -11.60 15.45 1.07
C ASP A 175 -10.08 15.31 1.15
N LEU A 176 -9.57 14.79 2.28
CA LEU A 176 -8.16 14.48 2.44
C LEU A 176 -7.70 13.41 1.42
N LEU A 177 -8.47 12.33 1.24
CA LEU A 177 -8.13 11.24 0.33
C LEU A 177 -8.13 11.70 -1.13
N LYS A 178 -9.07 12.56 -1.53
CA LYS A 178 -9.10 13.19 -2.86
C LYS A 178 -7.91 14.09 -3.12
N GLN A 179 -7.42 14.81 -2.11
CA GLN A 179 -6.22 15.62 -2.24
C GLN A 179 -4.97 14.76 -2.47
N GLN A 180 -4.94 13.55 -1.89
CA GLN A 180 -3.77 12.66 -1.92
C GLN A 180 -3.74 11.77 -3.16
N CYS A 181 -4.92 11.35 -3.62
CA CYS A 181 -5.08 10.54 -4.83
C CYS A 181 -6.06 11.23 -5.78
N PRO A 182 -5.68 12.37 -6.38
CA PRO A 182 -6.58 13.17 -7.22
C PRO A 182 -6.97 12.47 -8.53
N ILE A 183 -6.25 11.41 -8.90
CA ILE A 183 -6.54 10.59 -10.09
C ILE A 183 -7.62 9.54 -9.83
N ALA A 184 -8.01 9.32 -8.58
CA ALA A 184 -9.05 8.35 -8.24
C ALA A 184 -10.45 8.96 -8.42
N GLU A 185 -11.36 8.13 -8.91
CA GLU A 185 -12.73 8.50 -9.27
C GLU A 185 -13.74 7.95 -8.27
N HIS A 186 -13.36 6.92 -7.51
CA HIS A 186 -14.19 6.32 -6.50
C HIS A 186 -13.37 5.94 -5.26
N PHE A 187 -13.99 6.08 -4.09
CA PHE A 187 -13.35 5.88 -2.79
C PHE A 187 -14.26 5.06 -1.89
N LEU A 188 -13.68 4.09 -1.21
CA LEU A 188 -14.36 3.17 -0.30
C LEU A 188 -13.38 2.72 0.79
N SER A 189 -13.82 1.87 1.71
CA SER A 189 -12.94 1.24 2.69
C SER A 189 -13.18 -0.25 2.79
N ASP A 190 -12.15 -0.99 3.17
CA ASP A 190 -12.31 -2.39 3.58
C ASP A 190 -12.94 -2.49 4.99
N PRO A 191 -13.30 -3.71 5.45
CA PRO A 191 -13.90 -3.92 6.77
C PRO A 191 -13.04 -3.47 7.96
N ASP A 192 -11.72 -3.34 7.76
CA ASP A 192 -10.76 -2.87 8.75
C ASP A 192 -10.54 -1.34 8.66
N TYR A 193 -11.34 -0.66 7.82
CA TYR A 193 -11.28 0.78 7.55
C TYR A 193 -10.01 1.25 6.82
N THR A 194 -9.30 0.35 6.14
CA THR A 194 -8.25 0.73 5.19
C THR A 194 -8.90 1.45 4.01
N MET A 195 -8.44 2.66 3.72
CA MET A 195 -8.98 3.46 2.61
C MET A 195 -8.55 2.88 1.26
N LEU A 196 -9.48 2.78 0.33
CA LEU A 196 -9.25 2.32 -1.04
C LEU A 196 -9.58 3.46 -2.01
N ALA A 197 -8.66 3.75 -2.92
CA ALA A 197 -8.82 4.74 -3.98
C ALA A 197 -8.83 4.04 -5.34
N VAL A 198 -9.89 4.20 -6.12
CA VAL A 198 -10.12 3.44 -7.35
C VAL A 198 -10.23 4.40 -8.54
N ARG A 199 -9.51 4.10 -9.61
CA ARG A 199 -9.64 4.76 -10.91
C ARG A 199 -9.99 3.76 -12.00
N GLU A 200 -10.70 4.22 -13.02
CA GLU A 200 -10.89 3.47 -14.24
C GLU A 200 -9.65 3.56 -15.14
N ARG A 201 -9.38 2.52 -15.94
CA ARG A 201 -8.34 2.55 -16.97
C ARG A 201 -8.87 3.27 -18.20
N HIS A 202 -8.34 4.45 -18.47
CA HIS A 202 -8.54 5.15 -19.75
C HIS A 202 -7.57 4.66 -20.84
#